data_AF-A0A087U0K8-F1
#
_entry.id   AF-A0A087U0K8-F1
#
_cell.length_a   1.000
_cell.length_b   1.000
_cell.length_c   1.000
_cell.angle_alpha   90.00
_cell.angle_beta   90.00
_cell.angle_gamma   90.00
#
_symmetry.space_group_name_H-M   'P 1'
#
loop_
_entity.id
_entity.type
_entity.pdbx_description
1 polymer ?
#
loop_
_entity_poly.entity_id
_entity_poly.type
_entity_poly.pdbx_seq_one_letter_code
_entity_poly.pdbx_strand_id
1 'polypeptide(L)'
;MLSLGGWGDSTKKYSDLVASSTKRKNFIKKAVEFIKAHGFDGIDVSWQYPNCWQGAIGVHPADKENFAKFLQELRKACDQADLTLSVSVAAIKR
;
A
#
# COMPACT_ATOMS: atom_id res chain seq x y z
N MET A 1 -4.55 -6.41 13.24
CA MET A 1 -4.02 -5.91 11.94
C MET A 1 -5.12 -5.79 10.88
N LEU A 2 -5.08 -4.75 10.03
CA LEU A 2 -5.99 -4.52 8.90
C LEU A 2 -5.23 -4.70 7.57
N SER A 3 -5.76 -5.49 6.62
CA SER A 3 -5.14 -5.67 5.30
C SER A 3 -5.83 -4.85 4.21
N LEU A 4 -5.02 -4.27 3.33
CA LEU A 4 -5.44 -3.52 2.15
C LEU A 4 -5.08 -4.30 0.89
N GLY A 5 -6.04 -4.48 -0.01
CA GLY A 5 -5.83 -5.14 -1.30
C GLY A 5 -6.35 -6.56 -1.31
N GLY A 6 -5.50 -7.50 -1.72
CA GLY A 6 -5.91 -8.84 -2.13
C GLY A 6 -6.25 -8.90 -3.62
N TRP A 7 -6.34 -10.11 -4.16
CA TRP A 7 -6.47 -10.36 -5.60
C TRP A 7 -7.64 -9.59 -6.25
N GLY A 8 -8.83 -9.66 -5.65
CA GLY A 8 -10.03 -9.01 -6.19
C GLY A 8 -10.04 -7.49 -6.08
N ASP A 9 -9.26 -6.90 -5.17
CA ASP A 9 -9.26 -5.46 -4.92
C ASP A 9 -8.11 -4.72 -5.61
N SER A 10 -7.02 -5.44 -5.94
CA SER A 10 -5.73 -4.96 -6.48
C SER A 10 -5.82 -4.40 -7.90
N THR A 11 -6.64 -3.37 -8.07
CA THR A 11 -6.96 -2.70 -9.34
C THR A 11 -6.10 -1.45 -9.57
N LYS A 12 -6.33 -0.76 -10.69
CA LYS A 12 -5.63 0.49 -11.09
C LYS A 12 -5.64 1.59 -9.99
N LYS A 13 -6.61 1.58 -9.08
CA LYS A 13 -6.69 2.55 -7.97
C LYS A 13 -5.42 2.59 -7.10
N TYR A 14 -4.72 1.47 -6.98
CA TYR A 14 -3.45 1.39 -6.24
C TYR A 14 -2.32 2.09 -7.00
N SER A 15 -2.22 1.87 -8.32
CA SER A 15 -1.29 2.61 -9.19
C SER A 15 -1.55 4.12 -9.12
N ASP A 16 -2.82 4.53 -9.19
CA ASP A 16 -3.23 5.93 -9.11
C ASP A 16 -2.95 6.56 -7.74
N LEU A 17 -3.05 5.77 -6.67
CA LEU A 17 -2.71 6.18 -5.31
C LEU A 17 -1.20 6.43 -5.19
N VAL A 18 -0.36 5.46 -5.59
CA VAL A 18 1.08 5.54 -5.38
C VAL A 18 1.74 6.60 -6.29
N ALA A 19 1.16 6.86 -7.46
CA ALA A 19 1.67 7.85 -8.41
C ALA A 19 1.59 9.32 -7.93
N SER A 20 0.77 9.62 -6.92
CA SER A 20 0.57 11.01 -6.44
C SER A 20 0.97 11.17 -4.99
N SER A 21 1.95 12.05 -4.72
CA SER A 21 2.38 12.37 -3.35
C SER A 21 1.24 12.89 -2.47
N THR A 22 0.35 13.71 -3.02
CA THR A 22 -0.84 14.20 -2.31
C THR A 22 -1.79 13.06 -1.95
N LYS A 23 -2.07 12.14 -2.88
CA LYS A 23 -2.93 10.98 -2.60
C LYS A 23 -2.30 10.07 -1.55
N ARG A 24 -1.00 9.78 -1.64
CA ARG A 24 -0.27 8.98 -0.64
C ARG A 24 -0.38 9.59 0.76
N LYS A 25 -0.07 10.88 0.92
CA LYS A 25 -0.17 11.57 2.22
C LYS A 25 -1.58 11.52 2.79
N ASN A 26 -2.59 11.80 1.98
CA ASN A 26 -3.99 11.77 2.42
C ASN A 26 -4.42 10.37 2.83
N PHE A 27 -4.05 9.35 2.04
CA PHE A 27 -4.35 7.96 2.35
C PHE A 27 -3.69 7.52 3.66
N ILE A 28 -2.39 7.77 3.83
CA ILE A 28 -1.63 7.38 5.03
C ILE A 28 -2.27 7.99 6.29
N LYS A 29 -2.59 9.28 6.25
CA LYS A 29 -3.27 9.95 7.37
C LYS A 29 -4.59 9.24 7.72
N LYS A 30 -5.43 8.99 6.71
CA LYS A 30 -6.74 8.35 6.93
C LYS A 30 -6.63 6.89 7.37
N ALA A 31 -5.65 6.15 6.86
CA ALA A 31 -5.39 4.77 7.25
C ALA A 31 -4.98 4.71 8.73
N VAL A 32 -4.04 5.55 9.17
CA VAL A 32 -3.62 5.60 10.59
C VAL A 32 -4.78 6.00 11.51
N GLU A 33 -5.58 7.01 11.13
CA GLU A 33 -6.79 7.40 11.86
C GLU A 33 -7.75 6.21 12.02
N PHE A 34 -8.01 5.47 10.93
CA PHE A 34 -8.89 4.31 10.92
C PHE A 34 -8.36 3.16 11.79
N ILE A 35 -7.09 2.81 11.64
CA ILE A 35 -6.43 1.73 12.40
C ILE A 35 -6.55 1.98 13.89
N LYS A 36 -6.25 3.21 14.33
CA LYS A 36 -6.36 3.61 15.73
C LYS A 36 -7.80 3.60 16.23
N ALA A 37 -8.72 4.16 15.45
CA ALA A 37 -10.14 4.25 15.83
C ALA A 37 -10.78 2.87 16.04
N HIS A 38 -10.31 1.86 15.32
CA HIS A 38 -10.82 0.50 15.39
C HIS A 38 -9.96 -0.45 16.25
N GLY A 39 -8.91 0.05 16.91
CA GLY A 39 -8.08 -0.75 17.82
C GLY A 39 -7.25 -1.83 17.11
N PHE A 40 -6.89 -1.64 15.83
CA PHE A 40 -5.98 -2.54 15.13
C PHE A 40 -4.51 -2.20 15.46
N ASP A 41 -3.68 -3.23 15.49
CA ASP A 41 -2.26 -3.12 15.87
C ASP A 41 -1.34 -2.72 14.69
N GLY A 42 -1.91 -2.54 13.50
CA GLY A 42 -1.13 -2.28 12.29
C GLY A 42 -1.86 -2.49 10.98
N ILE A 43 -1.11 -2.29 9.89
CA ILE A 43 -1.58 -2.37 8.50
C ILE A 43 -0.76 -3.38 7.69
N ASP A 44 -1.45 -4.16 6.87
CA ASP A 44 -0.87 -5.02 5.85
C ASP A 44 -1.18 -4.46 4.45
N VAL A 45 -0.16 -4.34 3.61
CA VAL A 45 -0.33 -3.88 2.22
C VAL A 45 -0.18 -5.07 1.28
N SER A 46 -1.31 -5.57 0.80
CA SER A 46 -1.43 -6.73 -0.07
C SER A 46 -1.81 -6.34 -1.51
N TRP A 47 -1.09 -5.40 -2.10
CA TRP A 47 -1.28 -5.03 -3.51
C TRP A 47 -0.64 -6.08 -4.44
N GLN A 48 -1.49 -6.81 -5.18
CA GLN A 48 -1.09 -7.92 -6.04
C GLN A 48 -1.37 -7.64 -7.52
N TYR A 49 -0.40 -7.23 -8.34
CA TYR A 49 0.97 -6.81 -7.97
C TYR A 49 1.36 -5.56 -8.77
N PRO A 50 2.22 -4.67 -8.23
CA PRO A 50 2.73 -3.52 -8.95
C PRO A 50 3.49 -3.93 -10.22
N ASN A 51 3.08 -3.41 -11.38
CA ASN A 51 3.75 -3.64 -12.67
C ASN A 51 4.06 -5.13 -12.96
N CYS A 52 3.07 -6.00 -12.77
CA CYS A 52 3.13 -7.41 -13.09
C CYS A 52 2.13 -7.75 -14.21
N TRP A 53 2.48 -8.70 -15.08
CA TRP A 53 1.59 -9.18 -16.15
C TRP A 53 0.33 -9.88 -15.61
N GLN A 54 0.39 -10.41 -14.37
CA GLN A 54 -0.75 -10.97 -13.65
C GLN A 54 -1.56 -9.91 -12.88
N GLY A 55 -1.04 -8.68 -12.79
CA GLY A 55 -1.69 -7.58 -12.09
C GLY A 55 -2.78 -6.93 -12.95
N ALA A 56 -3.52 -5.99 -12.35
CA ALA A 56 -4.56 -5.27 -13.05
C ALA A 56 -4.04 -4.47 -14.26
N ILE A 57 -4.88 -4.38 -15.30
CA ILE A 57 -4.62 -3.57 -16.50
C ILE A 57 -4.46 -2.09 -16.10
N GLY A 58 -3.47 -1.41 -16.68
CA GLY A 58 -3.23 0.02 -16.46
C GLY A 58 -2.27 0.36 -15.31
N VAL A 59 -1.47 -0.59 -14.85
CA VAL A 59 -0.30 -0.37 -13.98
C VAL A 59 0.83 0.36 -14.72
N HIS A 60 1.46 1.32 -14.04
CA HIS A 60 2.50 2.17 -14.62
C HIS A 60 3.89 1.53 -14.44
N PRO A 61 4.84 1.71 -15.38
CA PRO A 61 6.21 1.20 -15.22
C PRO A 61 6.88 1.65 -13.92
N ALA A 62 6.58 2.89 -13.49
CA ALA A 62 7.08 3.50 -12.26
C ALA A 62 6.37 3.03 -10.98
N ASP A 63 5.39 2.13 -11.06
CA ASP A 63 4.63 1.66 -9.89
C ASP A 63 5.53 1.04 -8.82
N LYS A 64 6.63 0.37 -9.21
CA LYS A 64 7.58 -0.20 -8.26
C LYS A 64 8.26 0.87 -7.40
N GLU A 65 8.75 1.93 -8.03
CA GLU A 65 9.40 3.04 -7.33
C GLU A 65 8.39 3.84 -6.51
N ASN A 66 7.20 4.07 -7.05
CA ASN A 66 6.13 4.78 -6.37
C ASN A 66 5.61 3.98 -5.16
N PHE A 67 5.52 2.66 -5.29
CA PHE A 67 5.16 1.77 -4.20
C PHE A 67 6.23 1.78 -3.10
N ALA A 68 7.52 1.75 -3.46
CA ALA A 68 8.60 1.89 -2.48
C ALA A 68 8.51 3.23 -1.72
N LYS A 69 8.27 4.35 -2.41
CA LYS A 69 8.05 5.66 -1.77
C LYS A 69 6.84 5.64 -0.85
N PHE A 70 5.74 5.04 -1.28
CA PHE A 70 4.53 4.87 -0.46
C PHE A 70 4.80 4.08 0.82
N LEU A 71 5.51 2.95 0.73
CA LEU A 71 5.87 2.14 1.89
C LEU A 71 6.80 2.88 2.85
N GLN A 72 7.76 3.66 2.35
CA GLN A 72 8.62 4.50 3.18
C GLN A 72 7.83 5.57 3.94
N GLU A 73 6.88 6.23 3.27
CA GLU A 73 6.01 7.23 3.90
C GLU A 73 5.08 6.57 4.94
N LEU A 74 4.53 5.40 4.62
CA LEU A 74 3.65 4.64 5.51
C LEU A 74 4.39 4.10 6.75
N ARG A 75 5.62 3.60 6.59
CA ARG A 75 6.49 3.16 7.70
C ARG A 75 6.70 4.28 8.71
N LYS A 76 7.08 5.48 8.23
CA LYS A 76 7.28 6.65 9.10
C LYS A 76 6.02 6.99 9.91
N ALA A 77 4.85 6.95 9.28
CA ALA A 77 3.59 7.21 9.97
C ALA A 77 3.23 6.11 10.97
N CYS A 78 3.52 4.85 10.65
CA CYS A 78 3.32 3.73 11.56
C CYS A 78 4.28 3.80 12.77
N ASP A 79 5.55 4.18 12.58
CA ASP A 79 6.52 4.37 13.68
C ASP A 79 6.04 5.43 14.68
N GLN A 80 5.57 6.57 14.17
CA GLN A 80 5.02 7.64 15.00
C GLN A 80 3.75 7.24 15.76
N ALA A 81 3.06 6.21 15.27
CA ALA A 81 1.80 5.74 15.79
C ALA A 81 1.91 4.47 16.63
N ASP A 82 3.12 3.90 16.77
CA ASP A 82 3.39 2.59 17.36
C ASP A 82 2.57 1.45 16.70
N LEU A 83 2.55 1.45 15.36
CA LEU A 83 1.82 0.49 14.54
C LEU A 83 2.76 -0.43 13.76
N THR A 84 2.32 -1.67 13.56
CA THR A 84 3.00 -2.64 12.69
C THR A 84 2.69 -2.39 11.22
N LEU A 85 3.69 -2.52 10.34
CA LEU A 85 3.53 -2.51 8.89
C LEU A 85 4.02 -3.84 8.31
N SER A 86 3.16 -4.54 7.57
CA SER A 86 3.53 -5.71 6.76
C SER A 86 3.16 -5.50 5.29
N VAL A 87 3.75 -6.30 4.41
CA VAL A 87 3.51 -6.26 2.97
C VAL A 87 3.48 -7.69 2.43
N SER A 88 2.49 -7.99 1.59
CA SER A 88 2.47 -9.23 0.79
C SER A 88 3.11 -8.99 -0.58
N VAL A 89 4.10 -9.82 -0.93
CA VAL A 89 4.82 -9.73 -2.20
C VAL A 89 4.69 -11.01 -3.02
N ALA A 90 4.86 -10.91 -4.33
CA ALA A 90 4.84 -12.07 -5.21
C ALA A 90 6.04 -12.98 -4.91
N ALA A 91 5.83 -14.30 -4.91
CA ALA A 91 6.90 -15.29 -4.81
C ALA A 91 7.69 -15.49 -6.14
N ILE A 92 7.41 -14.69 -7.17
CA ILE A 92 7.94 -14.86 -8.52
C ILE A 92 9.37 -14.32 -8.59
N LYS A 93 10.35 -15.20 -8.90
CA LYS A 93 11.67 -14.78 -9.39
C LYS A 93 11.52 -14.25 -10.82
N ARG A 94 12.02 -13.03 -11.05
CA ARG A 94 12.31 -12.55 -12.41
C ARG A 94 13.68 -13.02 -12.84
#